data_AF-A0A536TXV8-F1
#
_entry.id   AF-A0A536TXV8-F1
#
_cell.length_a   1.000
_cell.length_b   1.000
_cell.length_c   1.000
_cell.angle_alpha   90.00
_cell.angle_beta   90.00
_cell.angle_gamma   90.00
#
_symmetry.space_group_name_H-M   'P 1'
#
loop_
_entity.id
_entity.type
_entity.pdbx_description
1 polymer ?
#
loop_
_entity_poly.entity_id
_entity_poly.type
_entity_poly.pdbx_seq_one_letter_code
_entity_poly.pdbx_strand_id
1 'polypeptide(L)'
;MRSLQHPDELDALLAALAAERDRLAKQQGKRVPLAVKVAPDLDEYGIEAIADRVAARGIDAVIATNTTVSRDGVGHLPASREPGGLSGAPLKALATAVVRRLRRQKLDAGADLVQLYTALVYRGPGLVGEIVRGLASQGRVR
;
A
#
# COMPACT_ATOMS: atom_id res chain seq x y z
N MET A 1 -9.91 15.63 2.27
CA MET A 1 -9.08 14.41 2.25
C MET A 1 -7.58 14.66 2.03
N ARG A 2 -7.10 15.91 1.92
CA ARG A 2 -5.66 16.26 1.89
C ARG A 2 -5.10 16.63 3.29
N SER A 3 -5.66 16.05 4.34
CA SER A 3 -5.46 16.47 5.74
C SER A 3 -5.03 15.31 6.63
N LEU A 4 -4.09 14.51 6.13
CA LEU A 4 -3.33 13.50 6.89
C LEU A 4 -1.83 13.62 6.55
N GLN A 5 -1.39 14.81 6.12
CA GLN A 5 -0.04 15.02 5.61
C GLN A 5 0.98 15.30 6.71
N HIS A 6 0.54 15.50 7.97
CA HIS A 6 1.47 15.47 9.09
C HIS A 6 1.66 14.01 9.55
N PRO A 7 2.91 13.51 9.61
CA PRO A 7 3.22 12.14 10.02
C PRO A 7 2.55 11.72 11.33
N ASP A 8 2.31 12.68 12.23
CA ASP A 8 1.73 12.48 13.55
C ASP A 8 0.21 12.22 13.52
N GLU A 9 -0.51 12.76 12.53
CA GLU A 9 -1.96 12.56 12.38
C GLU A 9 -2.28 11.14 11.93
N LEU A 10 -1.50 10.60 10.98
CA LEU A 10 -1.65 9.23 10.54
C LEU A 10 -1.40 8.25 11.69
N ASP A 11 -0.35 8.48 12.47
CA ASP A 11 -0.02 7.59 13.59
C ASP A 11 -1.05 7.65 14.72
N ALA A 12 -1.57 8.84 15.04
CA ALA A 12 -2.68 8.98 15.99
C ALA A 12 -3.92 8.21 15.51
N LEU A 13 -4.24 8.29 14.21
CA LEU A 13 -5.36 7.54 13.63
C LEU A 13 -5.13 6.02 13.69
N LEU A 14 -3.94 5.55 13.32
CA LEU A 14 -3.59 4.13 13.38
C LEU A 14 -3.63 3.60 14.82
N ALA A 15 -3.15 4.39 15.79
CA ALA A 15 -3.21 4.06 17.20
C ALA A 15 -4.66 3.92 17.70
N ALA A 16 -5.54 4.87 17.37
CA ALA A 16 -6.95 4.82 17.74
C ALA A 16 -7.67 3.60 17.14
N LEU A 17 -7.42 3.30 15.86
CA LEU A 17 -8.00 2.14 15.17
C LEU A 17 -7.52 0.81 15.76
N ALA A 18 -6.23 0.70 16.08
CA ALA A 18 -5.66 -0.49 16.70
C ALA A 18 -6.24 -0.71 18.11
N ALA A 19 -6.33 0.34 18.92
CA ALA A 19 -6.92 0.27 20.26
C ALA A 19 -8.38 -0.18 20.21
N GLU A 20 -9.16 0.35 19.26
CA GLU A 20 -10.56 -0.01 19.10
C GLU A 20 -10.74 -1.45 18.59
N ARG A 21 -9.92 -1.90 17.63
CA ARG A 21 -9.88 -3.31 17.19
C ARG A 21 -9.62 -4.23 18.37
N ASP A 22 -8.65 -3.91 19.22
CA ASP A 22 -8.27 -4.77 20.34
C ASP A 22 -9.34 -4.77 21.45
N ARG A 23 -10.01 -3.63 21.67
CA ARG A 23 -11.19 -3.53 22.56
C ARG A 23 -12.34 -4.42 22.07
N LEU A 24 -12.68 -4.32 20.78
CA LEU A 24 -13.74 -5.15 20.18
C LEU A 24 -13.35 -6.63 20.15
N ALA A 25 -12.08 -6.96 19.93
CA ALA A 25 -11.60 -8.33 19.98
C ALA A 25 -11.80 -8.96 21.35
N LYS A 26 -11.54 -8.21 22.43
CA LYS A 26 -11.81 -8.67 23.81
C LYS A 26 -13.31 -8.86 24.09
N GLN A 27 -14.16 -7.98 23.57
CA GLN A 27 -15.61 -8.05 23.78
C GLN A 27 -16.29 -9.16 22.98
N GLN A 28 -15.83 -9.40 21.75
CA GLN A 28 -16.48 -10.30 20.79
C GLN A 28 -15.74 -11.63 20.62
N GLY A 29 -14.59 -11.81 21.28
CA GLY A 29 -13.72 -12.99 21.13
C GLY A 29 -13.11 -13.15 19.74
N LYS A 30 -13.14 -12.11 18.89
CA LYS A 30 -12.69 -12.17 17.49
C LYS A 30 -11.88 -10.93 17.10
N ARG A 31 -10.62 -11.12 16.72
CA ARG A 31 -9.76 -10.05 16.16
C ARG A 31 -9.97 -9.92 14.66
N VAL A 32 -10.45 -8.76 14.22
CA VAL A 32 -10.61 -8.44 12.79
C VAL A 32 -9.32 -7.80 12.27
N PRO A 33 -8.68 -8.34 11.23
CA PRO A 33 -7.48 -7.73 10.64
C PRO A 33 -7.76 -6.34 10.05
N LEU A 34 -6.81 -5.42 10.17
CA LEU A 34 -6.85 -4.09 9.58
C LEU A 34 -5.83 -3.96 8.45
N ALA A 35 -6.23 -3.24 7.39
CA ALA A 35 -5.38 -2.94 6.25
C ALA A 35 -5.40 -1.43 5.96
N VAL A 36 -4.25 -0.86 5.58
CA VAL A 36 -4.12 0.55 5.20
C VAL A 36 -3.81 0.67 3.73
N LYS A 37 -4.58 1.48 2.98
CA LYS A 37 -4.33 1.74 1.56
C LYS A 37 -3.54 3.02 1.36
N VAL A 38 -2.40 2.94 0.66
CA VAL A 38 -1.50 4.07 0.44
C VAL A 38 -1.59 4.63 -0.97
N ALA A 39 -1.42 5.94 -1.12
CA ALA A 39 -1.28 6.58 -2.42
C ALA A 39 0.13 6.33 -2.99
N PRO A 40 0.27 6.29 -4.33
CA PRO A 40 1.56 6.12 -4.98
C PRO A 40 2.40 7.41 -4.99
N ASP A 41 1.76 8.56 -4.75
CA ASP A 41 2.34 9.90 -4.95
C ASP A 41 3.08 10.42 -3.71
N LEU A 42 3.78 9.53 -3.02
CA LEU A 42 4.61 9.85 -1.87
C LEU A 42 6.07 9.67 -2.24
N ASP A 43 6.92 10.48 -1.63
CA ASP A 43 8.35 10.28 -1.78
C ASP A 43 8.82 9.01 -1.06
N GLU A 44 10.08 8.71 -1.31
CA GLU A 44 10.80 7.60 -0.76
C GLU A 44 10.68 7.49 0.77
N TYR A 45 10.90 8.60 1.47
CA TYR A 45 10.84 8.69 2.92
C TYR A 45 9.41 8.50 3.45
N GLY A 46 8.41 9.08 2.79
CA GLY A 46 7.01 8.98 3.18
C GLY A 46 6.48 7.55 3.14
N ILE A 47 6.86 6.76 2.14
CA ILE A 47 6.46 5.34 2.06
C ILE A 47 7.08 4.51 3.19
N GLU A 48 8.35 4.76 3.52
CA GLU A 48 9.05 4.06 4.61
C GLU A 48 8.46 4.44 5.98
N ALA A 49 8.23 5.73 6.22
CA ALA A 49 7.61 6.20 7.45
C ALA A 49 6.21 5.61 7.67
N ILE A 50 5.41 5.44 6.61
CA ILE A 50 4.10 4.77 6.71
C ILE A 50 4.27 3.30 7.07
N ALA A 51 5.21 2.61 6.43
CA ALA A 51 5.45 1.19 6.71
C ALA A 51 5.84 0.96 8.18
N ASP A 52 6.74 1.80 8.73
CA ASP A 52 7.18 1.73 10.12
C ASP A 52 6.01 1.97 11.09
N ARG A 53 5.18 2.98 10.83
CA ARG A 53 4.01 3.29 11.67
C ARG A 53 2.95 2.18 11.63
N VAL A 54 2.67 1.63 10.45
CA VAL A 54 1.76 0.47 10.28
C VAL A 54 2.25 -0.71 11.11
N ALA A 55 3.54 -1.03 11.02
CA ALA A 55 4.14 -2.14 11.77
C ALA A 55 4.09 -1.88 13.29
N ALA A 56 4.51 -0.69 13.72
CA ALA A 56 4.53 -0.29 15.13
C ALA A 56 3.14 -0.32 15.79
N ARG A 57 2.07 -0.10 15.01
CA ARG A 57 0.67 -0.14 15.50
C ARG A 57 0.01 -1.51 15.32
N GLY A 58 0.74 -2.52 14.86
CA GLY A 58 0.23 -3.87 14.66
C GLY A 58 -0.89 -3.95 13.63
N ILE A 59 -0.82 -3.14 12.57
CA ILE A 59 -1.74 -3.20 11.43
C ILE A 59 -1.30 -4.32 10.50
N ASP A 60 -2.24 -5.16 10.09
CA ASP A 60 -1.97 -6.47 9.50
C ASP A 60 -1.52 -6.38 8.03
N ALA A 61 -1.96 -5.35 7.29
CA ALA A 61 -1.67 -5.25 5.86
C ALA A 61 -1.52 -3.80 5.35
N VAL A 62 -0.80 -3.66 4.23
CA VAL A 62 -0.75 -2.42 3.45
C VAL A 62 -1.14 -2.74 2.01
N ILE A 63 -2.06 -1.94 1.47
CA ILE A 63 -2.56 -2.05 0.11
C ILE A 63 -1.88 -0.97 -0.73
N ALA A 64 -1.08 -1.41 -1.70
CA ALA A 64 -0.38 -0.56 -2.64
C ALA A 64 -0.93 -0.78 -4.07
N THR A 65 -1.52 0.21 -4.73
CA THR A 65 -1.71 1.62 -4.35
C THR A 65 -3.12 2.10 -4.67
N ASN A 66 -3.47 3.30 -4.17
CA ASN A 66 -4.57 4.07 -4.74
C ASN A 66 -4.22 4.57 -6.16
N THR A 67 -5.14 5.32 -6.77
CA THR A 67 -4.89 6.05 -8.01
C THR A 67 -3.81 7.11 -7.83
N THR A 68 -3.13 7.48 -8.92
CA THR A 68 -2.09 8.52 -8.93
C THR A 68 -2.66 9.84 -9.43
N VAL A 69 -2.19 10.97 -8.88
CA VAL A 69 -2.45 12.28 -9.48
C VAL A 69 -1.47 12.62 -10.62
N SER A 70 -0.39 11.86 -10.79
CA SER A 70 0.52 12.01 -11.92
C SER A 70 -0.20 11.83 -13.25
N ARG A 71 0.27 12.56 -14.26
CA ARG A 71 -0.17 12.48 -15.66
C ARG A 71 0.94 11.98 -16.58
N ASP A 72 2.01 11.45 -15.99
CA ASP A 72 3.15 10.91 -16.72
C ASP A 72 2.70 9.76 -17.63
N GLY A 73 3.18 9.79 -18.88
CA GLY A 73 2.83 8.80 -19.90
C GLY A 73 1.45 8.98 -20.54
N VAL A 74 0.59 9.88 -20.04
CA VAL A 74 -0.75 10.14 -20.62
C VAL A 74 -0.99 11.59 -21.01
N GLY A 75 -0.06 12.51 -20.77
CA GLY A 75 -0.23 13.95 -21.04
C GLY A 75 -0.57 14.32 -22.49
N HIS A 76 -0.33 13.42 -23.45
CA HIS A 76 -0.69 13.59 -24.86
C HIS A 76 -2.17 13.28 -25.16
N LEU A 77 -2.88 12.63 -24.23
CA LEU A 77 -4.30 12.27 -24.42
C LEU A 77 -5.20 13.44 -24.01
N PRO A 78 -6.32 13.69 -24.74
CA PRO A 78 -7.28 14.74 -24.39
C PRO A 78 -7.84 14.60 -22.97
N ALA A 79 -8.09 13.37 -22.54
CA ALA A 79 -8.61 13.06 -21.20
C ALA A 79 -7.59 13.28 -20.06
N SER A 80 -6.33 13.59 -20.35
CA SER A 80 -5.30 13.83 -19.31
C SER A 80 -5.61 15.01 -18.39
N ARG A 81 -6.45 15.95 -18.86
CA ARG A 81 -6.89 17.13 -18.11
C ARG A 81 -8.10 16.86 -17.20
N GLU A 82 -8.69 15.67 -17.27
CA GLU A 82 -9.83 15.34 -16.43
C GLU A 82 -9.42 15.32 -14.95
N PRO A 83 -10.27 15.88 -14.05
CA PRO A 83 -10.01 15.83 -12.62
C PRO A 83 -10.18 14.40 -12.11
N GLY A 84 -9.33 14.00 -11.16
CA GLY A 84 -9.37 12.66 -10.56
C GLY A 84 -8.02 11.96 -10.58
N GLY A 85 -8.02 10.72 -10.09
CA GLY A 85 -6.82 9.89 -10.05
C GLY A 85 -6.74 8.93 -11.23
N LEU A 86 -5.55 8.81 -11.81
CA LEU A 86 -5.24 7.90 -12.89
C LEU A 86 -4.97 6.49 -12.35
N SER A 87 -5.38 5.50 -13.12
CA SER A 87 -5.17 4.09 -12.82
C SER A 87 -4.68 3.36 -14.07
N GLY A 88 -4.32 2.09 -13.92
CA GLY A 88 -4.01 1.19 -15.01
C GLY A 88 -2.55 1.20 -15.43
N ALA A 89 -2.29 1.00 -16.72
CA ALA A 89 -0.94 0.90 -17.26
C ALA A 89 -0.02 2.07 -16.84
N PRO A 90 -0.46 3.33 -16.82
CA PRO A 90 0.36 4.45 -16.35
C PRO A 90 0.75 4.36 -14.86
N LEU A 91 -0.13 3.80 -14.03
CA LEU A 91 0.11 3.62 -12.60
C LEU A 91 1.12 2.50 -12.30
N LYS A 92 1.36 1.58 -13.25
CA LYS A 92 2.13 0.35 -13.03
C LYS A 92 3.53 0.61 -12.48
N ALA A 93 4.27 1.56 -13.05
CA ALA A 93 5.65 1.84 -12.63
C ALA A 93 5.71 2.35 -11.19
N LEU A 94 4.85 3.33 -10.86
CA LEU A 94 4.73 3.89 -9.52
C LEU A 94 4.28 2.84 -8.50
N ALA A 95 3.21 2.08 -8.81
CA ALA A 95 2.73 1.02 -7.92
C ALA A 95 3.80 -0.05 -7.67
N THR A 96 4.56 -0.43 -8.70
CA THR A 96 5.66 -1.41 -8.57
C THR A 96 6.78 -0.85 -7.67
N ALA A 97 7.12 0.43 -7.81
CA ALA A 97 8.13 1.08 -6.96
C ALA A 97 7.70 1.09 -5.49
N VAL A 98 6.44 1.46 -5.21
CA VAL A 98 5.88 1.44 -3.85
C VAL A 98 5.88 0.04 -3.27
N VAL A 99 5.42 -0.97 -4.01
CA VAL A 99 5.44 -2.38 -3.55
C VAL A 99 6.87 -2.83 -3.23
N ARG A 100 7.86 -2.50 -4.06
CA ARG A 100 9.27 -2.83 -3.81
C ARG A 100 9.81 -2.15 -2.55
N ARG A 101 9.43 -0.89 -2.32
CA ARG A 101 9.88 -0.12 -1.16
C ARG A 101 9.23 -0.62 0.13
N LEU A 102 7.90 -0.79 0.12
CA LEU A 102 7.18 -1.43 1.20
C LEU A 102 7.75 -2.82 1.51
N ARG A 103 8.12 -3.61 0.49
CA ARG A 103 8.77 -4.91 0.70
C ARG A 103 10.12 -4.78 1.41
N ARG A 104 10.98 -3.83 0.99
CA ARG A 104 12.28 -3.61 1.65
C ARG A 104 12.10 -3.32 3.15
N GLN A 105 11.11 -2.52 3.50
CA GLN A 105 10.82 -2.17 4.90
C GLN A 105 10.04 -3.28 5.65
N LYS A 106 9.08 -3.95 5.00
CA LYS A 106 8.16 -4.93 5.62
C LYS A 106 8.74 -6.32 5.82
N LEU A 107 9.75 -6.73 5.05
CA LEU A 107 10.47 -7.98 5.32
C LEU A 107 11.15 -7.96 6.70
N ASP A 108 11.36 -6.78 7.29
CA ASP A 108 11.87 -6.61 8.65
C ASP A 108 10.74 -6.42 9.70
N ALA A 109 9.51 -6.16 9.26
CA ALA A 109 8.39 -5.71 10.12
C ALA A 109 7.18 -6.68 10.20
N GLY A 110 7.20 -7.82 9.51
CA GLY A 110 6.23 -8.91 9.71
C GLY A 110 4.85 -8.70 9.08
N ALA A 111 4.74 -7.99 7.97
CA ALA A 111 3.45 -7.88 7.26
C ALA A 111 3.21 -9.05 6.29
N ASP A 112 2.07 -9.73 6.45
CA ASP A 112 1.78 -11.01 5.80
C ASP A 112 1.10 -10.90 4.42
N LEU A 113 0.54 -9.73 4.05
CA LEU A 113 -0.27 -9.60 2.83
C LEU A 113 -0.02 -8.30 2.03
N VAL A 114 0.08 -8.45 0.71
CA VAL A 114 0.05 -7.36 -0.29
C VAL A 114 -1.14 -7.60 -1.21
N GLN A 115 -2.05 -6.62 -1.31
CA GLN A 115 -3.17 -6.68 -2.27
C GLN A 115 -2.81 -5.97 -3.57
N LEU A 116 -3.09 -6.64 -4.69
CA LEU A 116 -2.97 -6.12 -6.05
C LEU A 116 -4.38 -5.99 -6.64
N TYR A 117 -4.80 -4.79 -7.04
CA TYR A 117 -6.10 -4.59 -7.69
C TYR A 117 -5.91 -4.24 -9.16
N THR A 118 -5.48 -3.01 -9.43
CA THR A 118 -5.38 -2.50 -10.80
C THR A 118 -4.37 -3.28 -11.64
N ALA A 119 -3.25 -3.71 -11.06
CA ALA A 119 -2.25 -4.46 -11.80
C ALA A 119 -2.77 -5.81 -12.32
N LEU A 120 -3.69 -6.48 -11.60
CA LEU A 120 -4.33 -7.73 -12.05
C LEU A 120 -5.30 -7.51 -13.20
N VAL A 121 -6.04 -6.38 -13.21
CA VAL A 121 -6.96 -6.03 -14.30
C VAL A 121 -6.22 -5.95 -15.65
N TYR A 122 -4.98 -5.45 -15.67
CA TYR A 122 -4.22 -5.25 -16.92
C TYR A 122 -3.20 -6.34 -17.25
N ARG A 123 -2.65 -7.04 -16.25
CA ARG A 123 -1.62 -8.08 -16.45
C ARG A 123 -2.14 -9.50 -16.28
N GLY A 124 -3.40 -9.64 -15.88
CA GLY A 124 -4.00 -10.93 -15.58
C GLY A 124 -3.36 -11.62 -14.36
N PRO A 125 -3.82 -12.83 -14.03
CA PRO A 125 -3.36 -13.58 -12.85
C PRO A 125 -1.87 -13.98 -12.89
N GLY A 126 -1.23 -13.99 -14.07
CA GLY A 126 0.19 -14.35 -14.24
C GLY A 126 1.16 -13.41 -13.48
N LEU A 127 0.74 -12.17 -13.20
CA LEU A 127 1.51 -11.20 -12.40
C LEU A 127 1.83 -11.74 -11.00
N VAL A 128 0.93 -12.52 -10.41
CA VAL A 128 1.16 -13.12 -9.08
C VAL A 128 2.37 -14.04 -9.12
N GLY A 129 2.48 -14.88 -10.16
CA GLY A 129 3.63 -15.77 -10.35
C GLY A 129 4.94 -15.03 -10.62
N GLU A 130 4.91 -13.92 -11.37
CA GLU A 130 6.11 -13.07 -11.58
C GLU A 130 6.61 -12.48 -10.27
N ILE A 131 5.69 -11.97 -9.45
CA ILE A 131 6.01 -11.41 -8.13
C ILE A 131 6.57 -12.52 -7.24
N VAL A 132 5.86 -13.65 -7.10
CA VAL A 132 6.30 -14.78 -6.25
C VAL A 132 7.67 -15.33 -6.67
N ARG A 133 7.94 -15.48 -7.98
CA ARG A 133 9.28 -15.91 -8.44
C ARG A 133 10.36 -14.86 -8.17
N GLY A 134 10.05 -13.58 -8.32
CA GLY A 134 10.91 -12.48 -7.90
C GLY A 134 11.18 -12.47 -6.39
N LEU A 135 10.24 -12.94 -5.57
CA LEU A 135 10.40 -13.11 -4.13
C LEU A 135 11.31 -14.31 -3.79
N ALA A 136 11.09 -15.45 -4.43
CA ALA A 136 11.83 -16.69 -4.19
C ALA A 136 13.31 -16.60 -4.61
N SER A 137 13.60 -15.95 -5.74
CA SER A 137 14.97 -15.74 -6.24
C SER A 137 15.85 -14.84 -5.37
N GLN A 138 15.28 -14.15 -4.38
CA GLN A 138 16.01 -13.31 -3.44
C GLN A 138 16.20 -13.98 -2.05
N GLY A 139 15.95 -15.28 -1.93
CA GLY A 139 16.27 -16.07 -0.73
C GLY A 139 15.46 -15.72 0.53
N ARG A 140 14.29 -15.12 0.38
CA ARG A 140 13.52 -14.52 1.49
C ARG A 140 12.05 -14.97 1.56
N VAL A 141 11.75 -16.19 1.08
CA VAL A 141 10.46 -16.85 1.32
C VAL A 141 10.71 -17.90 2.40
N ARG A 142 10.07 -17.75 3.57
CA ARG A 142 9.85 -18.85 4.50
C ARG A 142 8.61 -19.62 4.08
#